data_AF-A0A1Y3EGY9-F1
#
_entry.id   AF-A0A1Y3EGY9-F1
#
_cell.length_a   1.000
_cell.length_b   1.000
_cell.length_c   1.000
_cell.angle_alpha   90.00
_cell.angle_beta   90.00
_cell.angle_gamma   90.00
#
_symmetry.space_group_name_H-M   'P 1'
#
loop_
_entity.id
_entity.type
_entity.pdbx_description
1 polymer ?
#
loop_
_entity_poly.entity_id
_entity_poly.type
_entity_poly.pdbx_seq_one_letter_code
_entity_poly.pdbx_strand_id
1 'polypeptide(L)'
;MPLFGKSQKHPSDIVKSLKDAVVALERGEKKSDKAQEEAARNLQAVKAVLYGSGDSEPQTELIAQLAQETYSCGLLPLLVNNLVRFDFESKKDVALIFNNLLRRQIGTRSPTVEYLSAKPEVLVALIKG
;
A
#
# COMPACT_ATOMS: atom_id res chain seq x y z
N MET A 1 -24.80 -21.59 -13.08
CA MET A 1 -24.37 -20.36 -12.38
C MET A 1 -23.71 -20.75 -11.08
N PRO A 2 -22.55 -20.15 -10.78
CA PRO A 2 -22.48 -19.32 -9.58
C PRO A 2 -22.25 -17.85 -9.98
N LEU A 3 -23.19 -17.02 -9.57
CA LEU A 3 -23.07 -15.56 -9.52
C LEU A 3 -22.36 -15.21 -8.20
N PHE A 4 -21.67 -14.06 -8.15
CA PHE A 4 -20.96 -13.48 -6.99
C PHE A 4 -19.46 -13.83 -6.84
N GLY A 5 -18.66 -13.52 -7.87
CA GLY A 5 -17.31 -13.02 -7.61
C GLY A 5 -17.42 -11.59 -7.11
N LYS A 6 -17.03 -11.29 -5.86
CA LYS A 6 -16.86 -9.90 -5.41
C LYS A 6 -15.93 -9.22 -6.41
N SER A 7 -16.42 -8.20 -7.11
CA SER A 7 -15.60 -7.36 -8.00
C SER A 7 -14.29 -7.02 -7.29
N GLN A 8 -13.18 -7.58 -7.76
CA GLN A 8 -11.85 -7.18 -7.29
C GLN A 8 -11.69 -5.72 -7.71
N LYS A 9 -11.64 -4.82 -6.72
CA LYS A 9 -11.34 -3.40 -6.98
C LYS A 9 -10.04 -3.32 -7.78
N HIS A 10 -10.03 -2.47 -8.81
CA HIS A 10 -8.85 -2.27 -9.63
C HIS A 10 -7.69 -1.74 -8.77
N PRO A 11 -6.43 -2.15 -9.00
CA PRO A 11 -5.28 -1.71 -8.20
C PRO A 11 -5.17 -0.19 -8.05
N SER A 12 -5.52 0.57 -9.10
CA SER A 12 -5.54 2.03 -9.07
C SER A 12 -6.51 2.59 -8.04
N ASP A 13 -7.69 1.97 -7.92
CA ASP A 13 -8.75 2.46 -7.04
C ASP A 13 -8.42 2.12 -5.58
N ILE A 14 -7.79 0.97 -5.35
CA ILE A 14 -7.27 0.59 -4.04
C ILE A 14 -6.21 1.59 -3.58
N VAL A 15 -5.24 1.92 -4.43
CA VAL A 15 -4.15 2.85 -4.09
C VAL A 15 -4.69 4.26 -3.82
N LYS A 16 -5.62 4.76 -4.66
CA LYS A 16 -6.26 6.06 -4.45
C LYS A 16 -7.06 6.10 -3.14
N SER A 17 -7.90 5.09 -2.90
CA SER A 17 -8.70 5.02 -1.66
C SER A 17 -7.81 4.89 -0.42
N LEU A 18 -6.70 4.13 -0.49
CA LEU A 18 -5.74 4.07 0.60
C LEU A 18 -5.09 5.44 0.84
N LYS A 19 -4.64 6.12 -0.21
CA LYS A 19 -4.05 7.46 -0.10
C LYS A 19 -5.01 8.44 0.58
N ASP A 20 -6.27 8.48 0.14
CA ASP A 20 -7.28 9.38 0.70
C ASP A 20 -7.56 9.08 2.18
N ALA A 21 -7.63 7.80 2.55
CA ALA A 21 -7.79 7.37 3.94
C ALA A 21 -6.60 7.82 4.82
N VAL A 22 -5.37 7.69 4.32
CA VAL A 22 -4.16 8.11 5.08
C VAL A 22 -4.08 9.64 5.21
N VAL A 23 -4.46 10.39 4.18
CA VAL A 23 -4.57 11.86 4.27
C VAL A 23 -5.63 12.27 5.30
N ALA A 24 -6.77 11.57 5.35
CA ALA A 24 -7.78 11.82 6.38
C ALA A 24 -7.27 11.50 7.81
N LEU A 25 -6.48 10.43 7.96
CA LEU A 25 -5.80 10.09 9.22
C LEU A 25 -4.78 11.15 9.65
N GLU A 26 -4.03 11.71 8.70
CA GLU A 26 -3.04 12.75 8.95
C GLU A 26 -3.70 14.03 9.50
N ARG A 27 -4.86 14.40 8.95
CA ARG A 27 -5.63 15.58 9.36
C ARG A 27 -6.27 15.45 10.75
N GLY A 28 -6.38 14.24 11.30
CA GLY A 28 -6.96 14.01 12.63
C GLY A 28 -8.42 14.43 12.73
N GLU A 29 -9.20 14.26 11.66
CA GLU A 29 -10.62 14.63 11.64
C GLU A 29 -11.43 13.83 12.66
N LYS A 30 -12.59 14.34 13.11
CA LYS A 30 -13.54 13.67 14.04
C LYS A 30 -13.99 12.26 13.58
N LYS A 31 -13.62 11.84 12.36
CA LYS A 31 -13.88 10.53 11.76
C LYS A 31 -12.63 9.63 11.72
N SER A 32 -11.64 9.86 12.60
CA SER A 32 -10.39 9.09 12.66
C SER A 32 -10.62 7.57 12.65
N ASP A 33 -11.63 7.06 13.39
CA ASP A 33 -11.94 5.62 13.43
C ASP A 33 -12.39 5.08 12.07
N LYS A 34 -13.18 5.86 11.32
CA LYS A 34 -13.60 5.49 9.97
C LYS A 34 -12.42 5.47 9.00
N ALA A 35 -11.53 6.46 9.12
CA ALA A 35 -10.32 6.54 8.30
C ALA A 35 -9.33 5.40 8.63
N GLN A 36 -9.24 4.98 9.90
CA GLN A 36 -8.48 3.78 10.31
C GLN A 36 -9.06 2.53 9.67
N GLU A 37 -10.37 2.32 9.79
CA GLU A 37 -11.03 1.13 9.22
C GLU A 37 -10.88 1.07 7.70
N GLU A 38 -11.02 2.21 7.02
CA GLU A 38 -10.85 2.31 5.57
C GLU A 38 -9.40 2.06 5.15
N ALA A 39 -8.43 2.62 5.87
CA ALA A 39 -7.02 2.37 5.60
C ALA A 39 -6.66 0.90 5.83
N ALA A 40 -7.09 0.29 6.94
CA ALA A 40 -6.88 -1.14 7.23
C ALA A 40 -7.47 -2.02 6.13
N ARG A 41 -8.71 -1.74 5.71
CA ARG A 41 -9.38 -2.49 4.64
C ARG A 41 -8.63 -2.39 3.31
N ASN A 42 -8.14 -1.21 2.96
CA ASN A 42 -7.39 -1.02 1.72
C ASN A 42 -5.99 -1.64 1.81
N LEU A 43 -5.29 -1.58 2.95
CA LEU A 43 -4.03 -2.28 3.17
C LEU A 43 -4.17 -3.80 2.96
N GLN A 44 -5.26 -4.39 3.48
CA GLN A 44 -5.58 -5.81 3.24
C GLN A 44 -5.83 -6.10 1.75
N ALA A 45 -6.51 -5.20 1.03
CA ALA A 45 -6.69 -5.33 -0.41
C ALA A 45 -5.37 -5.24 -1.18
N VAL A 46 -4.47 -4.32 -0.80
CA VAL A 46 -3.11 -4.23 -1.37
C VAL A 46 -2.35 -5.54 -1.12
N LYS A 47 -2.38 -6.09 0.10
CA LYS A 47 -1.74 -7.38 0.40
C LYS A 47 -2.32 -8.51 -0.45
N ALA A 48 -3.63 -8.57 -0.63
CA ALA A 48 -4.27 -9.59 -1.46
C ALA A 48 -3.78 -9.55 -2.91
N VAL A 49 -3.51 -8.35 -3.46
CA VAL A 49 -2.90 -8.22 -4.80
C VAL A 49 -1.45 -8.69 -4.80
N LEU A 50 -0.67 -8.36 -3.76
CA LEU A 50 0.77 -8.67 -3.69
C LEU A 50 1.10 -10.14 -3.36
N TYR A 51 0.26 -10.79 -2.54
CA TYR A 51 0.50 -12.15 -2.04
C TYR A 51 -0.51 -13.17 -2.59
N GLY A 52 -1.55 -12.71 -3.29
CA GLY A 52 -2.70 -13.54 -3.62
C GLY A 52 -3.70 -13.63 -2.45
N SER A 53 -4.83 -14.29 -2.71
CA SER A 53 -5.82 -14.68 -1.72
C SER A 53 -6.00 -16.20 -1.75
N GLY A 54 -6.74 -16.76 -0.79
CA GLY A 54 -6.90 -18.23 -0.67
C GLY A 54 -7.35 -18.95 -1.95
N ASP A 55 -8.06 -18.25 -2.84
CA ASP A 55 -8.57 -18.81 -4.10
C ASP A 55 -7.87 -18.27 -5.37
N SER A 56 -6.88 -17.36 -5.24
CA SER A 56 -6.24 -16.72 -6.40
C SER A 56 -4.77 -16.43 -6.14
N GLU A 57 -3.92 -16.92 -7.04
CA GLU A 57 -2.51 -16.55 -7.08
C GLU A 57 -2.32 -15.07 -7.45
N PRO A 58 -1.23 -14.44 -6.99
CA PRO A 58 -0.89 -13.06 -7.35
C PRO A 58 -0.62 -12.94 -8.86
N GLN A 59 -1.31 -12.01 -9.51
CA GLN A 59 -1.17 -11.76 -10.94
C GLN A 59 -0.10 -10.68 -11.20
N THR A 60 0.93 -11.03 -11.98
CA THR A 60 2.06 -10.14 -12.30
C THR A 60 1.63 -8.79 -12.87
N GLU A 61 0.61 -8.78 -13.73
CA GLU A 61 0.07 -7.55 -14.32
C GLU A 61 -0.56 -6.63 -13.27
N LEU A 62 -1.39 -7.18 -12.38
CA LEU A 62 -2.02 -6.41 -11.30
C LEU A 62 -0.98 -5.86 -10.31
N ILE A 63 0.06 -6.65 -10.00
CA ILE A 63 1.17 -6.19 -9.16
C ILE A 63 1.93 -5.05 -9.85
N ALA A 64 2.18 -5.16 -11.15
CA ALA A 64 2.87 -4.10 -11.90
C ALA A 64 2.06 -2.80 -11.90
N GLN A 65 0.75 -2.88 -12.13
CA GLN A 65 -0.16 -1.72 -12.06
C GLN A 65 -0.21 -1.11 -10.66
N LEU A 66 -0.35 -1.95 -9.62
CA LEU A 66 -0.34 -1.53 -8.22
C LEU A 66 0.95 -0.80 -7.86
N ALA A 67 2.10 -1.36 -8.22
CA ALA A 67 3.41 -0.78 -7.95
C ALA A 67 3.56 0.57 -8.66
N GLN A 68 3.20 0.63 -9.95
CA GLN A 68 3.25 1.86 -10.73
C GLN A 68 2.41 2.98 -10.10
N GLU A 69 1.16 2.68 -9.71
CA GLU A 69 0.28 3.68 -9.08
C GLU A 69 0.83 4.09 -7.71
N THR A 70 1.35 3.15 -6.93
CA THR A 70 1.97 3.40 -5.61
C THR A 70 3.12 4.41 -5.71
N TYR A 71 3.97 4.27 -6.72
CA TYR A 71 5.07 5.23 -6.97
C TYR A 71 4.54 6.58 -7.46
N SER A 72 3.61 6.55 -8.42
CA SER A 72 3.08 7.75 -9.10
C SER A 72 2.33 8.66 -8.14
N CYS A 73 1.56 8.10 -7.21
CA CYS A 73 0.78 8.90 -6.26
C CYS A 73 1.54 9.24 -4.96
N GLY A 74 2.78 8.75 -4.79
CA GLY A 74 3.60 9.02 -3.61
C GLY A 74 3.14 8.27 -2.36
N LEU A 75 2.57 7.08 -2.50
CA LEU A 75 1.97 6.35 -1.38
C LEU A 75 3.02 5.84 -0.37
N LEU A 76 4.18 5.36 -0.82
CA LEU A 76 5.22 4.84 0.11
C LEU A 76 5.70 5.90 1.13
N PRO A 77 6.11 7.12 0.73
CA PRO A 77 6.41 8.19 1.69
C PRO A 77 5.26 8.49 2.64
N LEU A 78 4.02 8.52 2.12
CA LEU A 78 2.84 8.85 2.92
C LEU A 78 2.57 7.81 4.01
N LEU A 79 2.70 6.52 3.69
CA LEU A 79 2.55 5.42 4.65
C LEU A 79 3.63 5.48 5.74
N VAL A 80 4.88 5.75 5.36
CA VAL A 80 6.00 5.88 6.31
C VAL A 80 5.81 7.07 7.25
N ASN A 81 5.50 8.25 6.71
CA ASN A 81 5.34 9.45 7.52
C ASN A 81 4.15 9.39 8.49
N ASN A 82 3.14 8.58 8.16
CA ASN A 82 1.96 8.38 9.00
C ASN A 82 2.01 7.07 9.78
N LEU A 83 3.14 6.36 9.81
CA LEU A 83 3.26 5.03 10.40
C LEU A 83 2.79 5.02 11.86
N VAL A 84 3.16 6.04 12.65
CA VAL A 84 2.78 6.16 14.07
C VAL A 84 1.26 6.21 14.30
N ARG A 85 0.50 6.71 13.33
CA ARG A 85 -0.96 6.92 13.42
C ARG A 85 -1.75 5.64 13.19
N PHE A 86 -1.19 4.66 12.51
CA PHE A 86 -1.86 3.38 12.28
C PHE A 86 -2.00 2.56 13.55
N ASP A 87 -3.05 1.73 13.60
CA ASP A 87 -3.16 0.67 14.59
C ASP A 87 -2.04 -0.39 14.42
N PHE A 88 -1.92 -1.28 15.40
CA PHE A 88 -0.83 -2.25 15.44
C PHE A 88 -0.85 -3.21 14.24
N GLU A 89 -2.03 -3.64 13.79
CA GLU A 89 -2.13 -4.59 12.68
C GLU A 89 -1.84 -3.90 11.34
N SER A 90 -2.36 -2.69 11.12
CA SER A 90 -2.06 -1.91 9.92
C SER A 90 -0.58 -1.54 9.81
N LYS A 91 0.12 -1.31 10.93
CA LYS A 91 1.59 -1.14 10.93
C LYS A 91 2.32 -2.36 10.37
N LYS A 92 1.90 -3.57 10.73
CA LYS A 92 2.47 -4.81 10.16
C LYS A 92 2.18 -4.90 8.68
N ASP A 93 0.96 -4.56 8.27
CA ASP A 93 0.56 -4.59 6.85
C ASP A 93 1.39 -3.62 6.01
N VAL A 94 1.60 -2.39 6.49
CA VAL A 94 2.46 -1.41 5.85
C VAL A 94 3.88 -1.96 5.69
N ALA A 95 4.44 -2.58 6.74
CA ALA A 95 5.77 -3.17 6.68
C ALA A 95 5.86 -4.32 5.65
N LEU A 96 4.84 -5.19 5.59
CA LEU A 96 4.78 -6.28 4.62
C LEU A 96 4.71 -5.75 3.17
N ILE A 97 3.82 -4.79 2.92
CA ILE A 97 3.65 -4.15 1.60
C ILE A 97 4.96 -3.47 1.18
N PHE A 98 5.57 -2.68 2.07
CA PHE A 98 6.83 -1.99 1.81
C PHE A 98 7.94 -2.99 1.44
N ASN A 99 8.08 -4.06 2.23
CA ASN A 99 9.12 -5.08 2.01
C ASN A 99 8.88 -5.87 0.72
N ASN A 100 7.64 -6.18 0.38
CA ASN A 100 7.30 -6.87 -0.87
C ASN A 100 7.68 -6.03 -2.08
N LEU A 101 7.26 -4.75 -2.11
CA LEU A 101 7.60 -3.82 -3.17
C LEU A 101 9.12 -3.59 -3.24
N LEU A 102 9.80 -3.47 -2.10
CA LEU A 102 11.25 -3.26 -2.05
C LEU A 102 12.04 -4.40 -2.71
N ARG A 103 11.59 -5.65 -2.53
CA ARG A 103 12.23 -6.85 -3.10
C ARG A 103 11.83 -7.12 -4.55
N ARG A 104 10.87 -6.38 -5.10
CA ARG A 104 10.38 -6.57 -6.47
C ARG A 104 11.47 -6.24 -7.48
N GLN A 105 11.67 -7.16 -8.43
CA GLN A 105 12.59 -6.99 -9.55
C GLN A 105 11.86 -7.06 -10.90
N ILE A 106 12.35 -6.28 -11.87
CA ILE A 106 11.97 -6.38 -13.29
C ILE A 106 13.26 -6.58 -14.08
N GLY A 107 13.53 -7.82 -14.51
CA GLY A 107 14.83 -8.20 -15.02
C GLY A 107 15.91 -8.00 -13.95
N THR A 108 16.93 -7.20 -14.23
CA THR A 108 18.01 -6.86 -13.29
C THR A 108 17.75 -5.61 -12.47
N ARG A 109 16.62 -4.92 -12.69
CA ARG A 109 16.30 -3.65 -12.03
C ARG A 109 15.42 -3.88 -10.81
N SER A 110 15.58 -3.01 -9.81
CA SER A 110 14.78 -2.98 -8.58
C SER A 110 14.02 -1.66 -8.51
N PRO A 111 12.79 -1.56 -9.08
CA PRO A 111 12.10 -0.28 -9.26
C PRO A 111 11.89 0.50 -7.96
N THR A 112 11.59 -0.18 -6.85
CA THR A 112 11.41 0.47 -5.56
C THR A 112 12.72 1.03 -5.00
N VAL A 113 13.85 0.34 -5.21
CA VAL A 113 15.16 0.84 -4.79
C VAL A 113 15.50 2.11 -5.57
N GLU A 114 15.29 2.11 -6.89
CA GLU A 114 15.49 3.29 -7.73
C GLU A 114 14.57 4.45 -7.31
N TYR A 115 13.30 4.17 -7.02
CA TYR A 115 12.33 5.15 -6.55
C TYR A 115 12.75 5.80 -5.21
N LEU A 116 13.20 4.99 -4.25
CA LEU A 116 13.66 5.45 -2.93
C LEU A 116 15.01 6.18 -3.01
N SER A 117 15.87 5.81 -3.95
CA SER A 117 17.16 6.52 -4.18
C SER A 117 16.94 7.98 -4.58
N ALA A 118 15.81 8.28 -5.25
CA ALA A 118 15.40 9.64 -5.57
C ALA A 118 14.65 10.36 -4.42
N LYS A 119 14.39 9.68 -3.29
CA LYS A 119 13.61 10.17 -2.14
C LYS A 119 14.25 9.76 -0.80
N PRO A 120 15.48 10.20 -0.50
CA PRO A 120 16.20 9.79 0.71
C PRO A 120 15.47 10.16 2.01
N GLU A 121 14.58 11.15 1.98
CA GLU A 121 13.74 11.55 3.10
C GLU A 121 12.88 10.40 3.66
N VAL A 122 12.48 9.43 2.83
CA VAL A 122 11.72 8.25 3.27
C VAL A 122 12.58 7.38 4.19
N LEU A 123 13.86 7.20 3.85
CA LEU A 123 14.79 6.42 4.67
C LEU A 123 15.10 7.15 5.99
N VAL A 124 15.26 8.48 5.93
CA VAL A 124 15.45 9.30 7.14
C VAL A 124 14.24 9.21 8.06
N ALA A 125 13.02 9.25 7.51
CA ALA A 125 11.79 9.09 8.29
C ALA A 125 11.73 7.71 8.98
N LEU A 126 12.04 6.62 8.26
CA LEU A 126 12.11 5.27 8.84
C LEU A 126 13.12 5.15 9.98
N ILE A 127 14.27 5.83 9.89
CA ILE A 127 15.30 5.80 10.94
C ILE A 127 14.86 6.57 12.20
N LYS A 128 14.10 7.65 12.03
CA LYS A 128 13.65 8.50 13.14
C LYS A 128 12.58 7.82 14.01
N GLY A 129 11.79 6.91 13.44
CA GLY A 129 10.68 6.24 14.12
C GLY A 129 9.39 7.03 14.03
#